data_AF-A0A1E3ND98-F1
#
_entry.id   AF-A0A1E3ND98-F1
#
_cell.length_a   1.000
_cell.length_b   1.000
_cell.length_c   1.000
_cell.angle_alpha   90.00
_cell.angle_beta   90.00
_cell.angle_gamma   90.00
#
_symmetry.space_group_name_H-M   'P 1'
#
loop_
_entity.id
_entity.type
_entity.pdbx_description
1 polymer ?
#
loop_
_entity_poly.entity_id
_entity_poly.type
_entity_poly.pdbx_seq_one_letter_code
_entity_poly.pdbx_strand_id
1 'polypeptide(L)'
;MTIGQVAAWQILPDDGSTKVAGYNTALCILAGGFDNSTIIAQGDNGGMVIVNPQGVSNQTIANRVIMLCRERFGNNITLSSYRYSNYEDYYTPIANIVEALDNIDLLPEFSRDTYDPAQYNYLATGNNYQRTQANGFGRAGPWNGLAACHTL
;
A
#
# COMPACT_ATOMS: atom_id res chain seq x y z
N MET A 1 -2.28 19.38 -6.20
CA MET A 1 -3.41 18.45 -6.43
C MET A 1 -4.68 19.28 -6.50
N THR A 2 -5.47 19.18 -7.56
CA THR A 2 -6.76 19.90 -7.65
C THR A 2 -7.88 19.02 -7.13
N ILE A 3 -8.92 19.62 -6.54
CA ILE A 3 -10.08 18.92 -5.94
C ILE A 3 -10.77 17.99 -6.97
N GLY A 4 -10.69 18.30 -8.26
CA GLY A 4 -11.27 17.50 -9.34
C GLY A 4 -10.55 16.17 -9.66
N GLN A 5 -9.23 16.06 -9.44
CA GLN A 5 -8.50 14.80 -9.68
C GLN A 5 -8.80 13.75 -8.59
N VAL A 6 -9.03 14.18 -7.36
CA VAL A 6 -9.32 13.28 -6.23
C VAL A 6 -10.69 12.62 -6.36
N ALA A 7 -11.63 13.22 -7.10
CA ALA A 7 -12.97 12.68 -7.31
C ALA A 7 -13.03 11.49 -8.30
N ALA A 8 -11.97 11.24 -9.07
CA ALA A 8 -11.92 10.17 -10.06
C ALA A 8 -11.40 8.84 -9.49
N TRP A 9 -10.53 8.90 -8.47
CA TRP A 9 -9.97 7.70 -7.88
C TRP A 9 -10.94 7.08 -6.87
N GLN A 10 -11.28 5.82 -7.10
CA GLN A 10 -12.16 5.05 -6.25
C GLN A 10 -11.60 3.64 -6.09
N ILE A 11 -11.96 2.98 -5.00
CA ILE A 11 -11.62 1.57 -4.81
C ILE A 11 -12.25 0.78 -5.95
N LEU A 12 -11.42 0.02 -6.66
CA LEU A 12 -11.87 -0.87 -7.71
C LEU A 12 -12.39 -2.19 -7.09
N PRO A 13 -13.45 -2.79 -7.66
CA PRO A 13 -13.87 -4.13 -7.28
C PRO A 13 -12.70 -5.11 -7.45
N ASP A 14 -12.51 -6.00 -6.48
CA ASP A 14 -11.50 -7.06 -6.56
C ASP A 14 -11.81 -7.99 -7.74
N ASP A 15 -10.90 -8.06 -8.70
CA ASP A 15 -10.95 -8.95 -9.86
C ASP A 15 -10.00 -10.15 -9.73
N GLY A 16 -9.36 -10.30 -8.56
CA GLY A 16 -8.37 -11.33 -8.27
C GLY A 16 -6.97 -11.02 -8.79
N SER A 17 -6.76 -9.95 -9.54
CA SER A 17 -5.46 -9.53 -10.04
C SER A 17 -4.62 -8.86 -8.94
N THR A 18 -3.31 -9.04 -9.00
CA THR A 18 -2.40 -8.35 -8.08
C THR A 18 -2.21 -6.89 -8.47
N LYS A 19 -2.48 -6.55 -9.73
CA LYS A 19 -2.54 -5.18 -10.23
C LYS A 19 -3.62 -4.37 -9.53
N VAL A 20 -4.86 -4.86 -9.48
CA VAL A 20 -5.98 -4.19 -8.79
C VAL A 20 -5.73 -4.12 -7.28
N ALA A 21 -5.16 -5.17 -6.69
CA ALA A 21 -4.73 -5.14 -5.30
C ALA A 21 -3.68 -4.05 -5.03
N GLY A 22 -2.69 -3.91 -5.92
CA GLY A 22 -1.68 -2.86 -5.88
C GLY A 22 -2.26 -1.46 -6.03
N TYR A 23 -3.19 -1.27 -6.98
CA TYR A 23 -3.92 -0.01 -7.18
C TYR A 23 -4.69 0.40 -5.92
N ASN A 24 -5.52 -0.51 -5.37
CA ASN A 24 -6.31 -0.23 -4.18
C ASN A 24 -5.43 0.04 -2.94
N THR A 25 -4.29 -0.64 -2.85
CA THR A 25 -3.28 -0.39 -1.81
C THR A 25 -2.67 1.01 -1.97
N ALA A 26 -2.29 1.41 -3.19
CA ALA A 26 -1.79 2.75 -3.50
C ALA A 26 -2.82 3.85 -3.18
N LEU A 27 -4.09 3.63 -3.53
CA LEU A 27 -5.16 4.59 -3.23
C LEU A 27 -5.33 4.79 -1.71
N CYS A 28 -5.28 3.69 -0.95
CA CYS A 28 -5.31 3.74 0.51
C CYS A 28 -4.10 4.47 1.10
N ILE A 29 -2.89 4.24 0.55
CA ILE A 29 -1.67 4.91 0.98
C ILE A 29 -1.77 6.42 0.72
N LEU A 30 -2.24 6.84 -0.45
CA LEU A 30 -2.48 8.25 -0.76
C LEU A 30 -3.48 8.87 0.23
N ALA A 31 -4.62 8.20 0.48
CA ALA A 31 -5.61 8.63 1.46
C ALA A 31 -5.05 8.69 2.91
N GLY A 32 -4.01 7.91 3.19
CA GLY A 32 -3.27 7.92 4.45
C GLY A 32 -2.27 9.08 4.60
N GLY A 33 -2.22 10.01 3.64
CA GLY A 33 -1.43 11.24 3.72
C GLY A 33 -0.08 11.21 3.00
N PHE A 34 0.17 10.19 2.18
CA PHE A 34 1.31 10.17 1.27
C PHE A 34 1.01 11.04 0.04
N ASP A 35 2.04 11.63 -0.57
CA ASP A 35 1.89 12.56 -1.68
C ASP A 35 2.46 12.00 -2.99
N ASN A 36 2.45 12.81 -4.05
CA ASN A 36 2.94 12.44 -5.38
C ASN A 36 4.46 12.20 -5.46
N SER A 37 5.21 12.40 -4.37
CA SER A 37 6.61 12.01 -4.30
C SER A 37 6.81 10.60 -3.74
N THR A 38 5.74 9.90 -3.35
CA THR A 38 5.78 8.45 -3.13
C THR A 38 5.84 7.70 -4.47
N ILE A 39 6.81 6.80 -4.59
CA ILE A 39 7.02 5.97 -5.79
C ILE A 39 6.53 4.55 -5.52
N ILE A 40 5.86 3.99 -6.51
CA ILE A 40 5.61 2.56 -6.62
C ILE A 40 6.73 1.98 -7.48
N ALA A 41 7.45 1.02 -6.92
CA ALA A 41 8.52 0.29 -7.58
C ALA A 41 8.23 -1.22 -7.53
N GLN A 42 8.98 -1.98 -8.33
CA GLN A 42 9.01 -3.43 -8.30
C GLN A 42 10.37 -3.91 -7.79
N GLY A 43 10.38 -4.83 -6.84
CA GLY A 43 11.61 -5.52 -6.44
C GLY A 43 11.96 -6.67 -7.36
N ASP A 44 13.20 -7.16 -7.31
CA ASP A 44 13.69 -8.29 -8.10
C ASP A 44 12.87 -9.57 -7.94
N ASN A 45 12.21 -9.74 -6.79
CA ASN A 45 11.28 -10.84 -6.53
C ASN A 45 9.89 -10.63 -7.17
N GLY A 46 9.69 -9.55 -7.93
CA GLY A 46 8.43 -9.14 -8.54
C GLY A 46 7.42 -8.49 -7.59
N GLY A 47 7.75 -8.33 -6.30
CA GLY A 47 6.88 -7.73 -5.29
C GLY A 47 6.71 -6.21 -5.45
N MET A 48 5.63 -5.67 -4.90
CA MET A 48 5.37 -4.24 -4.85
C MET A 48 6.24 -3.56 -3.79
N VAL A 49 6.87 -2.45 -4.13
CA VAL A 49 7.70 -1.67 -3.22
C VAL A 49 7.19 -0.24 -3.15
N ILE A 50 6.88 0.23 -1.94
CA ILE A 50 6.47 1.61 -1.67
C ILE A 50 7.68 2.41 -1.21
N VAL A 51 8.10 3.39 -2.00
CA VAL A 51 9.26 4.24 -1.69
C VAL A 51 8.76 5.60 -1.24
N ASN A 52 8.99 5.90 0.03
CA ASN A 52 8.47 7.10 0.68
C ASN A 52 9.49 8.24 0.64
N PRO A 53 9.07 9.47 0.30
CA PRO A 53 9.91 10.66 0.30
C PRO A 53 10.50 10.93 1.68
N GLN A 54 11.67 11.57 1.71
CA GLN A 54 12.35 11.93 2.98
C GLN A 54 11.51 12.85 3.87
N GLY A 55 10.53 13.55 3.30
CA GLY A 55 9.58 14.43 4.00
C GLY A 55 8.58 13.71 4.91
N VAL A 56 8.40 12.38 4.80
CA VAL A 56 7.59 11.61 5.76
C VAL A 56 8.35 11.51 7.08
N SER A 57 8.12 12.50 7.94
CA SER A 57 8.89 12.72 9.18
C SER A 57 8.82 11.53 10.14
N ASN A 58 7.76 10.72 10.11
CA ASN A 58 7.55 9.61 11.04
C ASN A 58 7.42 8.25 10.32
N GLN A 59 8.51 7.47 10.28
CA GLN A 59 8.54 6.13 9.67
C GLN A 59 7.58 5.15 10.36
N THR A 60 7.36 5.29 11.67
CA THR A 60 6.44 4.43 12.41
C THR A 60 5.01 4.62 11.94
N ILE A 61 4.59 5.87 11.70
CA ILE A 61 3.27 6.17 11.13
C ILE A 61 3.19 5.67 9.70
N ALA A 62 4.23 5.91 8.89
CA ALA A 62 4.29 5.45 7.51
C ALA A 62 4.09 3.94 7.40
N ASN A 63 4.85 3.16 8.19
CA ASN A 63 4.75 1.71 8.21
C ASN A 63 3.36 1.24 8.69
N ARG A 64 2.76 1.92 9.68
CA ARG A 64 1.40 1.57 10.15
C ARG A 64 0.35 1.75 9.05
N VAL A 65 0.38 2.88 8.35
CA VAL A 65 -0.55 3.14 7.24
C VAL A 65 -0.39 2.10 6.15
N ILE A 66 0.87 1.83 5.73
CA ILE A 66 1.17 0.86 4.68
C ILE A 66 0.69 -0.55 5.07
N MET A 67 0.93 -0.97 6.31
CA MET A 67 0.45 -2.26 6.82
C MET A 67 -1.08 -2.35 6.83
N LEU A 68 -1.78 -1.30 7.28
CA LEU A 68 -3.25 -1.26 7.25
C LEU A 68 -3.79 -1.35 5.83
N CYS A 69 -3.16 -0.65 4.88
CA CYS A 69 -3.55 -0.71 3.47
C CYS A 69 -3.30 -2.09 2.85
N ARG A 70 -2.16 -2.71 3.16
CA ARG A 70 -1.84 -4.08 2.75
C ARG A 70 -2.86 -5.08 3.31
N GLU A 71 -3.14 -5.05 4.61
CA GLU A 71 -4.09 -5.99 5.24
C GLU A 71 -5.48 -5.91 4.61
N ARG A 72 -5.85 -4.74 4.12
CA ARG A 72 -7.17 -4.48 3.58
C ARG A 72 -7.33 -4.74 2.09
N PHE A 73 -6.31 -4.42 1.30
CA PHE A 73 -6.41 -4.43 -0.17
C PHE A 73 -5.28 -5.22 -0.85
N GLY A 74 -4.16 -5.41 -0.17
CA GLY A 74 -2.94 -6.03 -0.71
C GLY A 74 -2.54 -7.31 0.02
N ASN A 75 -3.48 -8.04 0.62
CA ASN A 75 -3.17 -9.24 1.42
C ASN A 75 -2.62 -10.39 0.58
N ASN A 76 -2.74 -10.30 -0.74
CA ASN A 76 -2.31 -11.27 -1.72
C ASN A 76 -1.07 -10.83 -2.49
N ILE A 77 -0.50 -9.65 -2.21
CA ILE A 77 0.73 -9.14 -2.84
C ILE A 77 1.90 -9.14 -1.86
N THR A 78 3.07 -9.52 -2.35
CA THR A 78 4.31 -9.26 -1.64
C THR A 78 4.60 -7.78 -1.65
N LEU A 79 4.64 -7.17 -0.47
CA LEU A 79 4.79 -5.73 -0.30
C LEU A 79 5.93 -5.40 0.66
N SER A 80 6.79 -4.49 0.25
CA SER A 80 7.84 -3.89 1.07
C SER A 80 7.77 -2.36 1.02
N SER A 81 8.37 -1.67 1.99
CA SER A 81 8.41 -0.20 2.00
C SER A 81 9.73 0.36 2.50
N TYR A 82 10.26 1.36 1.81
CA TYR A 82 11.56 1.98 2.12
C TYR A 82 11.45 3.50 2.13
N ARG A 83 12.41 4.16 2.78
CA ARG A 83 12.70 5.58 2.55
C ARG A 83 13.61 5.71 1.33
N TYR A 84 13.53 6.83 0.61
CA TYR A 84 14.48 7.12 -0.47
C TYR A 84 15.96 7.00 -0.07
N SER A 85 16.32 7.32 1.18
CA SER A 85 17.71 7.16 1.67
C SER A 85 18.19 5.70 1.68
N ASN A 86 17.25 4.76 1.66
CA ASN A 86 17.48 3.32 1.69
C ASN A 86 16.95 2.66 0.40
N TYR A 87 16.68 3.47 -0.63
CA TYR A 87 16.27 2.98 -1.93
C TYR A 87 17.52 2.47 -2.64
N GLU A 88 17.57 1.16 -2.84
CA GLU A 88 18.70 0.47 -3.46
C GLU A 88 18.47 0.30 -4.97
N ASP A 89 19.55 0.07 -5.73
CA ASP A 89 19.52 -0.09 -7.19
C ASP A 89 18.73 -1.33 -7.67
N TYR A 90 18.36 -2.24 -6.76
CA TYR A 90 17.60 -3.48 -7.04
C TYR A 90 16.08 -3.28 -7.17
N TYR A 91 15.61 -2.04 -7.11
CA TYR A 91 14.20 -1.71 -7.28
C TYR A 91 14.00 -0.98 -8.59
N THR A 92 13.11 -1.49 -9.44
CA THR A 92 12.74 -0.82 -10.69
C THR A 92 11.58 0.15 -10.42
N PRO A 93 11.76 1.47 -10.56
CA PRO A 93 10.66 2.42 -10.42
C PRO A 93 9.61 2.17 -11.52
N ILE A 94 8.32 2.15 -11.15
CA ILE A 94 7.21 2.01 -12.11
C ILE A 94 6.60 3.38 -12.39
N ALA A 95 6.09 4.03 -11.35
CA ALA A 95 5.36 5.28 -11.43
C ALA A 95 5.32 5.95 -10.06
N ASN A 96 5.07 7.26 -10.01
CA ASN A 96 4.64 7.86 -8.75
C ASN A 96 3.19 7.45 -8.41
N ILE A 97 2.81 7.62 -7.14
CA ILE A 97 1.51 7.13 -6.65
C ILE A 97 0.32 7.78 -7.38
N VAL A 98 0.44 9.03 -7.84
CA VAL A 98 -0.61 9.73 -8.58
C VAL A 98 -0.70 9.19 -10.02
N GLU A 99 0.42 9.00 -10.69
CA GLU A 99 0.49 8.41 -12.03
C GLU A 99 -0.10 7.00 -12.07
N ALA A 100 0.21 6.18 -11.06
CA ALA A 100 -0.35 4.84 -10.94
C ALA A 100 -1.87 4.83 -10.72
N LEU A 101 -2.40 5.86 -10.04
CA LEU A 101 -3.84 6.00 -9.81
C LEU A 101 -4.58 6.59 -11.01
N ASP A 102 -3.92 7.46 -11.78
CA ASP A 102 -4.43 8.01 -13.04
C ASP A 102 -4.40 6.98 -14.18
N ASN A 103 -3.46 6.03 -14.15
CA ASN A 103 -3.33 4.99 -15.16
C ASN A 103 -2.90 3.65 -14.56
N ILE A 104 -3.89 2.81 -14.24
CA ILE A 104 -3.68 1.46 -13.70
C ILE A 104 -2.87 0.56 -14.63
N ASP A 105 -2.85 0.82 -15.94
CA ASP A 105 -2.12 -0.02 -16.89
C ASP A 105 -0.60 0.11 -16.75
N LEU A 106 -0.11 1.16 -16.08
CA LEU A 106 1.30 1.28 -15.70
C LEU A 106 1.71 0.22 -14.66
N LEU A 107 0.77 -0.26 -13.85
CA LEU A 107 1.05 -1.26 -12.83
C LEU A 107 1.19 -2.66 -13.47
N PRO A 108 2.27 -3.41 -13.17
CA PRO A 108 2.40 -4.80 -13.57
C PRO A 108 1.52 -5.70 -12.69
N GLU A 109 1.49 -7.00 -13.01
CA GLU A 109 1.17 -8.00 -11.99
C GLU A 109 2.36 -8.11 -11.03
N PHE A 110 2.08 -7.99 -9.75
CA PHE A 110 3.05 -8.18 -8.68
C PHE A 110 3.09 -9.64 -8.25
N SER A 111 4.22 -10.04 -7.68
CA SER A 111 4.35 -11.35 -7.04
C SER A 111 3.36 -11.45 -5.88
N ARG A 112 2.68 -12.59 -5.83
CA ARG A 112 1.79 -12.90 -4.72
C ARG A 112 2.61 -13.26 -3.49
N ASP A 113 2.04 -12.99 -2.32
CA ASP A 113 2.52 -13.61 -1.09
C ASP A 113 2.34 -15.12 -1.19
N THR A 114 3.38 -15.81 -1.65
CA THR A 114 3.53 -17.23 -1.38
C THR A 114 3.82 -17.32 0.11
N TYR A 115 2.84 -17.77 0.89
CA TYR A 115 3.05 -18.14 2.28
C TYR A 115 4.21 -19.16 2.34
N ASP A 116 5.41 -18.69 2.65
CA ASP A 116 6.54 -19.53 3.03
C ASP A 116 6.59 -19.54 4.57
N PRO A 117 6.15 -20.63 5.23
CA PRO A 117 6.18 -20.73 6.68
C PRO A 117 7.59 -20.57 7.30
N ALA A 118 8.68 -20.69 6.52
CA ALA A 118 10.05 -20.54 7.02
C ALA A 118 10.49 -19.08 7.19
N GLN A 119 10.02 -18.15 6.35
CA GLN A 119 10.44 -16.74 6.43
C GLN A 119 9.85 -15.97 7.61
N TYR A 120 8.69 -16.40 8.14
CA TYR A 120 8.03 -15.73 9.26
C TYR A 120 8.77 -15.92 10.61
N ASN A 121 9.66 -16.90 10.73
CA ASN A 121 10.43 -17.15 11.96
C ASN A 121 11.61 -16.18 12.16
N TYR A 122 12.09 -15.50 11.10
CA TYR A 122 13.15 -14.51 11.23
C TYR A 122 12.63 -13.13 11.70
N LEU A 123 11.39 -12.78 11.39
CA LEU A 123 10.78 -11.52 11.85
C LEU A 123 10.18 -11.63 13.27
N ALA A 124 9.80 -12.84 13.70
CA ALA A 124 9.23 -13.09 15.02
C ALA A 124 10.27 -13.13 16.17
N THR A 125 11.56 -13.30 15.87
CA THR A 125 12.63 -13.33 16.88
C THR A 125 13.31 -11.98 17.11
N GLY A 126 13.11 -11.00 16.21
CA GLY A 126 13.71 -9.65 16.32
C GLY A 126 12.77 -8.54 16.77
N ASN A 127 11.45 -8.69 16.63
CA ASN A 127 10.47 -7.69 17.05
C ASN A 127 9.20 -8.36 17.58
N ASN A 128 8.80 -7.99 18.80
CA ASN A 128 7.54 -8.38 19.44
C ASN A 128 6.30 -7.87 18.67
N TYR A 129 6.01 -8.44 17.50
CA TYR A 129 4.67 -8.40 16.93
C TYR A 129 3.92 -9.61 17.47
N GLN A 130 3.31 -9.44 18.64
CA GLN A 130 2.26 -10.37 19.08
C GLN A 130 1.13 -10.29 18.06
N ARG A 131 0.99 -11.34 17.24
CA ARG A 131 -0.24 -11.65 16.53
C ARG A 131 -1.33 -11.84 17.58
N THR A 132 -2.12 -10.83 17.85
CA THR A 132 -3.45 -11.07 18.39
C THR A 132 -4.24 -11.72 17.26
N GLN A 133 -4.41 -13.03 17.36
CA GLN A 133 -5.44 -13.75 16.62
C GLN A 133 -6.75 -12.97 16.77
N ALA A 134 -7.28 -12.43 15.69
CA ALA A 134 -8.65 -11.93 15.65
C ALA A 134 -9.45 -12.80 14.67
N ASN A 135 -9.57 -14.09 15.01
CA ASN A 135 -10.84 -14.76 14.80
C ASN A 135 -11.88 -13.97 15.62
N GLY A 136 -12.69 -13.16 14.95
CA GLY A 136 -13.83 -12.48 15.57
C GLY A 136 -13.73 -10.95 15.61
N PHE A 137 -13.84 -10.28 14.46
CA PHE A 137 -14.55 -9.00 14.41
C PHE A 137 -15.49 -8.99 13.20
N GLY A 138 -16.74 -8.67 13.49
CA GLY A 138 -17.90 -8.94 12.66
C GLY A 138 -17.96 -8.12 11.37
N ARG A 139 -18.66 -8.73 10.41
CA ARG A 139 -19.67 -8.14 9.53
C ARG A 139 -19.59 -6.62 9.28
N ALA A 140 -19.37 -6.29 8.00
CA ALA A 140 -19.99 -5.21 7.24
C ALA A 140 -20.58 -4.04 8.05
N GLY A 141 -19.87 -2.91 8.03
CA GLY A 141 -20.43 -1.57 8.25
C GLY A 141 -19.99 -0.64 7.11
N PRO A 142 -20.87 0.22 6.58
CA PRO A 142 -20.57 1.08 5.45
C PRO A 142 -19.64 2.23 5.86
N TRP A 143 -18.71 2.59 4.97
CA TRP A 143 -17.83 3.74 5.09
C TRP A 143 -18.62 5.05 4.90
N ASN A 144 -19.40 5.44 5.91
CA ASN A 144 -19.83 6.82 6.09
C ASN A 144 -18.66 7.60 6.72
N GLY A 145 -17.65 7.92 5.92
CA GLY A 145 -16.47 8.68 6.36
C GLY A 145 -15.90 9.65 5.33
N LEU A 146 -16.39 9.62 4.07
CA LEU A 146 -15.96 10.54 3.00
C LEU A 146 -16.91 11.74 2.82
N ALA A 147 -17.88 11.94 3.71
CA ALA A 147 -18.91 12.98 3.59
C ALA A 147 -18.68 14.22 4.50
N ALA A 148 -17.48 14.46 5.03
CA ALA A 148 -17.22 15.57 5.96
C ALA A 148 -16.09 16.52 5.52
N CYS A 149 -15.92 16.73 4.22
CA CYS A 149 -15.13 17.85 3.69
C CYS A 149 -15.96 18.73 2.75
N HIS A 150 -17.18 19.06 3.15
CA HIS A 150 -17.95 20.17 2.57
C HIS A 150 -18.95 20.68 3.62
N THR A 151 -18.55 21.70 4.38
CA THR A 151 -19.35 22.91 4.70
C THR A 151 -18.56 23.81 5.64
N LEU A 152 -18.21 24.99 5.10
CA LEU A 152 -17.85 26.27 5.74
C LEU A 152 -16.61 26.33 6.65
#